data_AF-D6ALA7-F1
#
_entry.id   AF-D6ALA7-F1
#
_cell.length_a   1.000
_cell.length_b   1.000
_cell.length_c   1.000
_cell.angle_alpha   90.00
_cell.angle_beta   90.00
_cell.angle_gamma   90.00
#
_symmetry.space_group_name_H-M   'P 1'
#
loop_
_entity.id
_entity.type
_entity.pdbx_description
1 polymer ?
#
loop_
_entity_poly.entity_id
_entity_poly.type
_entity_poly.pdbx_seq_one_letter_code
_entity_poly.pdbx_strand_id
1 'polypeptide(L)'
;MKPDKDSARGLAQLEGFLLWNAEVERARRQARRFTDQLPWLTTAQREDVERVFITERVAVSRESLTRIRDRAEELREEYTGRYARLRARCVAVTVGAVGAVTCLGTAVTLAIR
;
A
#
# COMPACT_ATOMS: atom_id res chain seq x y z
N MET A 1 12.20 12.65 -17.90
CA MET A 1 11.38 11.61 -18.55
C MET A 1 10.54 10.96 -17.45
N LYS A 2 9.22 11.17 -17.39
CA LYS A 2 8.39 10.40 -16.46
C LYS A 2 8.41 8.94 -16.94
N PRO A 3 8.67 7.95 -16.07
CA PRO A 3 8.58 6.57 -16.49
C PRO A 3 7.19 6.34 -17.06
N ASP A 4 7.13 5.65 -18.19
CA ASP A 4 5.87 5.23 -18.76
C ASP A 4 5.07 4.44 -17.70
N LYS A 5 3.75 4.62 -17.67
CA LYS A 5 2.90 4.05 -16.60
C LYS A 5 3.04 2.53 -16.52
N ASP A 6 3.29 1.88 -17.65
CA ASP A 6 3.50 0.44 -17.74
C ASP A 6 4.85 0.03 -17.15
N SER A 7 5.89 0.84 -17.33
CA SER A 7 7.19 0.61 -16.69
C SER A 7 7.11 0.72 -15.17
N ALA A 8 6.41 1.73 -14.65
CA ALA A 8 6.21 1.91 -13.21
C ALA A 8 5.43 0.73 -12.60
N ARG A 9 4.40 0.24 -13.29
CA ARG A 9 3.63 -0.94 -12.89
C ARG A 9 4.48 -2.21 -12.90
N GLY A 10 5.27 -2.41 -13.94
CA GLY A 10 6.18 -3.55 -14.07
C GLY A 10 7.21 -3.59 -12.93
N LEU A 11 7.80 -2.45 -12.58
CA LEU A 11 8.74 -2.33 -11.46
C LEU A 11 8.10 -2.70 -10.12
N ALA A 12 6.89 -2.21 -9.84
CA ALA A 12 6.18 -2.53 -8.61
C ALA A 12 5.86 -4.04 -8.51
N GLN A 13 5.52 -4.69 -9.63
CA GLN A 13 5.26 -6.13 -9.66
C GLN A 13 6.54 -6.95 -9.43
N LEU A 14 7.66 -6.52 -10.04
CA LEU A 14 8.97 -7.13 -9.82
C LEU A 14 9.43 -6.97 -8.37
N GLU A 15 9.29 -5.78 -7.80
CA GLU A 15 9.59 -5.52 -6.39
C GLU A 15 8.78 -6.45 -5.47
N GLY A 16 7.47 -6.55 -5.70
CA GLY A 16 6.62 -7.48 -4.96
C GLY A 16 7.05 -8.94 -5.08
N PHE A 17 7.42 -9.38 -6.29
CA PHE A 17 7.96 -10.72 -6.51
C PHE A 17 9.28 -10.95 -5.76
N LEU A 18 10.20 -9.98 -5.81
CA LEU A 18 11.50 -10.08 -5.13
C LEU A 18 11.34 -10.12 -3.60
N LEU A 19 10.48 -9.27 -3.05
CA LEU A 19 10.15 -9.27 -1.62
C LEU A 19 9.55 -10.62 -1.19
N TRP A 20 8.62 -11.16 -1.98
CA TRP A 20 8.03 -12.46 -1.67
C TRP A 20 9.04 -13.60 -1.71
N ASN A 21 9.91 -13.64 -2.72
CA ASN A 21 10.98 -14.64 -2.79
C ASN A 21 11.95 -14.52 -1.61
N ALA A 22 12.29 -13.30 -1.20
CA ALA A 22 13.14 -13.07 -0.04
C ALA A 22 12.51 -13.62 1.26
N GLU A 23 11.19 -13.48 1.44
CA GLU A 23 10.48 -14.04 2.59
C GLU A 23 10.42 -15.58 2.57
N VAL A 24 10.19 -16.20 1.40
CA VAL A 24 10.24 -17.66 1.28
C VAL A 24 11.64 -18.20 1.60
N GLU A 25 12.68 -17.53 1.10
CA GLU A 25 14.06 -17.93 1.36
C GLU A 25 14.46 -17.71 2.83
N ARG A 26 13.91 -16.67 3.46
CA ARG A 26 14.04 -16.47 4.91
C ARG A 26 13.38 -17.60 5.70
N ALA A 27 12.18 -18.03 5.30
CA ALA A 27 11.48 -19.15 5.94
C ALA A 27 12.29 -20.46 5.82
N ARG A 28 12.89 -20.73 4.66
CA ARG A 28 13.80 -21.87 4.44
C ARG A 28 15.02 -21.83 5.36
N ARG A 29 15.70 -20.69 5.45
CA ARG A 29 16.85 -20.54 6.38
C ARG A 29 16.44 -20.73 7.84
N GLN A 30 15.27 -20.22 8.22
CA GLN A 30 14.75 -20.39 9.58
C GLN A 30 14.39 -21.85 9.86
N ALA A 31 13.81 -22.57 8.89
CA ALA A 31 13.49 -23.99 9.00
C ALA A 31 14.75 -24.83 9.25
N ARG A 32 15.80 -24.62 8.44
CA ARG A 32 17.10 -25.29 8.62
C ARG A 32 17.71 -25.00 10.00
N ARG A 33 17.77 -23.73 10.39
CA ARG A 33 18.27 -23.34 11.72
C ARG A 33 17.47 -23.95 12.87
N PHE A 34 16.16 -24.16 12.67
CA PHE A 34 15.31 -24.79 13.66
C PHE A 34 15.58 -26.29 13.76
N THR A 35 15.65 -27.00 12.63
CA THR A 35 15.92 -28.44 12.63
C THR A 35 17.36 -28.77 13.02
N ASP A 36 18.33 -27.89 12.77
CA ASP A 36 19.72 -28.02 13.22
C ASP A 36 19.83 -28.13 14.76
N GLN A 37 18.85 -27.60 15.49
CA GLN A 37 18.76 -27.71 16.95
C GLN A 37 18.16 -29.04 17.42
N LEU A 38 17.74 -29.90 16.50
CA LEU A 38 17.08 -31.18 16.77
C LEU A 38 17.96 -32.34 16.25
N PRO A 39 19.10 -32.64 16.91
CA PRO A 39 20.08 -33.61 16.41
C PRO A 39 19.58 -35.06 16.39
N TRP A 40 18.48 -35.36 17.09
CA TRP A 40 17.87 -36.69 17.11
C TRP A 40 17.01 -36.99 15.87
N LEU A 41 16.75 -36.00 15.00
CA LEU A 41 15.97 -36.21 13.79
C LEU A 41 16.82 -36.86 12.70
N THR A 42 16.27 -37.88 12.05
CA THR A 42 16.83 -38.40 10.81
C THR A 42 16.69 -37.38 9.67
N THR A 43 17.44 -37.55 8.58
CA THR A 43 17.37 -36.66 7.42
C THR A 43 15.95 -36.57 6.85
N ALA A 44 15.24 -37.68 6.73
CA ALA A 44 13.86 -37.70 6.23
C ALA A 44 12.90 -36.94 7.17
N GLN A 45 13.03 -37.14 8.49
CA GLN A 45 12.22 -36.43 9.48
C GLN A 45 12.51 -34.92 9.46
N ARG A 46 13.78 -34.54 9.29
CA ARG A 46 14.20 -33.14 9.13
C ARG A 46 13.55 -32.49 7.92
N GLU A 47 13.61 -33.13 6.75
CA GLU A 47 13.00 -32.62 5.52
C GLU A 47 11.48 -32.45 5.65
N ASP A 48 10.80 -33.40 6.32
CA ASP A 48 9.37 -33.31 6.58
C ASP A 48 9.02 -32.13 7.50
N VAL A 49 9.76 -31.96 8.59
CA VAL A 49 9.58 -30.83 9.51
C VAL A 49 9.86 -29.49 8.81
N GLU A 50 10.94 -29.40 8.04
CA GLU A 50 11.27 -28.18 7.28
C GLU A 50 10.16 -27.82 6.29
N ARG A 51 9.62 -28.81 5.55
CA ARG A 51 8.52 -28.59 4.60
C ARG A 51 7.27 -28.03 5.27
N VAL A 52 6.85 -28.62 6.39
CA VAL A 52 5.67 -28.15 7.14
C VAL A 52 5.95 -26.76 7.72
N PHE A 53 7.12 -26.56 8.33
CA PHE A 53 7.51 -25.27 8.90
C PHE A 53 7.48 -24.15 7.86
N ILE A 54 8.09 -24.37 6.68
CA ILE A 54 8.09 -23.38 5.60
C ILE A 54 6.67 -23.07 5.17
N THR A 55 5.84 -24.09 4.99
CA THR A 55 4.44 -23.93 4.56
C THR A 55 3.66 -23.03 5.53
N GLU A 56 3.73 -23.33 6.82
CA GLU A 56 3.08 -22.54 7.87
C GLU A 56 3.61 -21.10 7.95
N ARG A 57 4.94 -20.93 7.93
CA ARG A 57 5.55 -19.59 8.01
C ARG A 57 5.20 -18.71 6.82
N VAL A 58 5.15 -19.29 5.63
CA VAL A 58 4.75 -18.60 4.40
C VAL A 58 3.26 -18.25 4.44
N ALA A 59 2.40 -19.14 4.93
CA ALA A 59 0.97 -18.88 5.09
C ALA A 59 0.70 -17.70 6.04
N VAL A 60 1.31 -17.71 7.22
CA VAL A 60 1.19 -16.60 8.21
C VAL A 60 1.70 -15.28 7.65
N SER A 61 2.82 -15.31 6.93
CA SER A 61 3.39 -14.11 6.30
C SER A 61 2.46 -13.54 5.23
N ARG A 62 1.84 -14.41 4.42
CA ARG A 62 0.85 -14.02 3.41
C ARG A 62 -0.40 -13.40 4.05
N GLU A 63 -0.92 -14.00 5.11
CA GLU A 63 -2.07 -13.46 5.83
C GLU A 63 -1.76 -12.07 6.40
N SER A 64 -0.59 -11.91 7.01
CA SER A 64 -0.15 -10.63 7.58
C SER A 64 -0.04 -9.54 6.51
N LEU A 65 0.58 -9.85 5.36
CA LEU A 65 0.68 -8.93 4.23
C LEU A 65 -0.70 -8.56 3.66
N THR A 66 -1.61 -9.53 3.57
CA THR A 66 -2.99 -9.33 3.11
C THR A 66 -3.72 -8.36 4.03
N ARG A 67 -3.64 -8.58 5.36
CA ARG A 67 -4.25 -7.70 6.36
C ARG A 67 -3.68 -6.28 6.31
N ILE A 68 -2.37 -6.14 6.14
CA ILE A 68 -1.71 -4.82 6.02
C ILE A 68 -2.18 -4.11 4.75
N ARG A 69 -2.24 -4.81 3.61
CA ARG A 69 -2.77 -4.27 2.36
C ARG A 69 -4.20 -3.75 2.56
N ASP A 70 -5.08 -4.59 3.10
CA ASP A 70 -6.50 -4.24 3.27
C ASP A 70 -6.65 -3.03 4.19
N ARG A 71 -5.87 -2.97 5.28
CA ARG A 71 -5.88 -1.81 6.18
C ARG A 71 -5.32 -0.55 5.53
N ALA A 72 -4.30 -0.68 4.69
CA ALA A 72 -3.73 0.45 3.96
C ALA A 72 -4.71 1.00 2.91
N GLU A 73 -5.48 0.12 2.25
CA GLU A 73 -6.55 0.51 1.32
C GLU A 73 -7.67 1.22 2.05
N GLU A 74 -8.16 0.67 3.17
CA GLU A 74 -9.18 1.31 4.01
C GLU A 74 -8.76 2.71 4.48
N LEU A 75 -7.52 2.86 4.97
CA LEU A 75 -6.97 4.15 5.36
C LEU A 75 -6.91 5.10 4.15
N ARG A 76 -6.44 4.64 3.00
CA ARG A 76 -6.37 5.46 1.79
C ARG A 76 -7.77 5.96 1.40
N GLU A 77 -8.79 5.12 1.44
CA GLU A 77 -10.17 5.50 1.15
C GLU A 77 -10.70 6.54 2.15
N GLU A 78 -10.48 6.34 3.45
CA GLU A 78 -10.87 7.29 4.50
C GLU A 78 -10.23 8.68 4.28
N TYR A 79 -8.92 8.72 4.03
CA TYR A 79 -8.19 9.97 3.83
C TYR A 79 -8.51 10.65 2.50
N THR A 80 -8.64 9.89 1.41
CA THR A 80 -9.02 10.46 0.10
C THR A 80 -10.43 11.03 0.13
N GLY A 81 -11.37 10.37 0.80
CA GLY A 81 -12.73 10.90 1.00
C GLY A 81 -12.73 12.21 1.80
N ARG A 82 -11.99 12.27 2.91
CA ARG A 82 -11.83 13.51 3.69
C ARG A 82 -11.17 14.63 2.89
N TYR A 83 -10.10 14.31 2.16
CA TYR A 83 -9.40 15.27 1.33
C TYR A 83 -10.28 15.80 0.19
N ALA A 84 -11.04 14.92 -0.49
CA ALA A 84 -11.96 15.31 -1.54
C ALA A 84 -13.03 16.29 -1.03
N ARG A 85 -13.58 16.03 0.17
CA ARG A 85 -14.54 16.92 0.82
C ARG A 85 -13.94 18.26 1.19
N LEU A 86 -12.73 18.27 1.77
CA LEU A 86 -12.04 19.52 2.10
C LEU A 86 -11.71 20.32 0.84
N ARG A 87 -11.20 19.66 -0.20
CA ARG A 87 -10.92 20.26 -1.50
C ARG A 87 -12.18 20.88 -2.11
N ALA A 88 -13.31 20.17 -2.09
CA ALA A 88 -14.57 20.69 -2.60
C ALA A 88 -15.02 21.95 -1.85
N ARG A 89 -14.90 21.97 -0.52
CA ARG A 89 -15.20 23.16 0.30
C ARG A 89 -14.27 24.32 -0.02
N CYS A 90 -12.96 24.09 -0.09
CA CYS A 90 -12.00 25.13 -0.45
C CYS A 90 -12.31 25.71 -1.83
N VAL A 91 -12.58 24.87 -2.83
CA VAL A 91 -12.96 25.31 -4.18
C VAL A 91 -14.27 26.08 -4.17
N ALA A 92 -15.28 25.65 -3.43
CA ALA A 92 -16.56 26.35 -3.33
C ALA A 92 -16.40 27.74 -2.68
N VAL A 93 -15.61 27.85 -1.60
CA VAL A 93 -15.33 29.13 -0.92
C VAL A 93 -14.54 30.06 -1.84
N THR A 94 -13.51 29.58 -2.54
CA THR A 94 -12.73 30.44 -3.43
C THR A 94 -13.54 30.91 -4.63
N VAL A 95 -14.31 30.03 -5.25
CA VAL A 95 -15.22 30.40 -6.37
C VAL A 95 -16.29 31.37 -5.88
N GLY A 96 -16.89 31.14 -4.71
CA GLY A 96 -17.87 32.05 -4.12
C GLY A 96 -17.29 33.43 -3.82
N ALA A 97 -16.08 33.50 -3.25
CA ALA A 97 -15.40 34.76 -2.97
C ALA A 97 -15.07 35.52 -4.25
N VAL A 98 -14.53 34.85 -5.27
CA VAL A 98 -14.23 35.46 -6.58
C VAL A 98 -15.52 35.97 -7.24
N GLY A 99 -16.59 35.17 -7.23
CA GLY A 99 -17.89 35.56 -7.77
C GLY A 99 -18.50 36.78 -7.05
N ALA A 100 -18.38 36.84 -5.72
CA ALA A 100 -18.85 37.98 -4.95
C ALA A 100 -18.05 39.26 -5.28
N VAL A 101 -16.73 39.16 -5.39
CA VAL A 101 -15.86 40.29 -5.76
C VAL A 101 -16.16 40.78 -7.17
N THR A 102 -16.36 39.88 -8.14
CA THR A 102 -16.70 40.29 -9.51
C THR A 102 -18.09 40.91 -9.58
N CYS A 103 -19.10 40.35 -8.91
CA CYS A 103 -20.45 40.93 -8.84
C CYS A 103 -20.49 42.32 -8.19
N LEU A 104 -19.77 42.50 -7.07
CA LEU A 104 -19.67 43.81 -6.42
C LEU A 104 -18.93 44.82 -7.31
N GLY A 105 -17.84 44.38 -7.95
CA GLY A 105 -17.10 45.22 -8.89
C GLY A 105 -17.95 45.69 -10.07
N THR A 106 -18.72 44.78 -10.69
CA THR A 106 -19.62 45.14 -11.79
C THR A 106 -20.74 46.06 -11.35
N ALA A 107 -21.37 45.81 -10.20
CA ALA A 107 -22.40 46.68 -9.64
C ALA A 107 -21.88 48.11 -9.37
N VAL A 108 -20.68 48.23 -8.78
CA VAL A 108 -20.03 49.51 -8.55
C VAL A 108 -19.72 50.23 -9.87
N THR A 109 -19.18 49.52 -10.87
CA THR A 109 -18.92 50.15 -12.18
C THR A 109 -20.18 50.62 -12.88
N LEU A 110 -21.31 49.92 -12.70
CA LEU A 110 -22.59 50.30 -13.30
C LEU A 110 -23.26 51.46 -12.55
N ALA A 111 -23.03 51.60 -11.25
CA ALA A 111 -23.53 52.72 -10.46
C ALA A 111 -22.75 54.03 -10.66
N ILE A 112 -21.48 53.95 -11.10
CA ILE A 112 -20.61 55.11 -11.36
C ILE A 112 -20.75 55.62 -12.80
N ARG A 113 -21.33 54.82 -13.69
CA ARG A 113 -21.49 55.13 -15.12
C ARG A 113 -22.85 55.77 -15.40
#